data_AF-A0A958EGG5-F1
#
_entry.id   AF-A0A958EGG5-F1
#
_cell.length_a   1.000
_cell.length_b   1.000
_cell.length_c   1.000
_cell.angle_alpha   90.00
_cell.angle_beta   90.00
_cell.angle_gamma   90.00
#
_symmetry.space_group_name_H-M   'P 1'
#
loop_
_entity.id
_entity.type
_entity.pdbx_description
1 polymer ?
#
loop_
_entity_poly.entity_id
_entity_poly.type
_entity_poly.pdbx_seq_one_letter_code
_entity_poly.pdbx_strand_id
1 'polypeptide(L)'
;MASKTPKRYIQFEYNDPNNQGPRYVNGARGGFSGPKGELILHFYFERLKLPESVEHELLQGGKVGPEKKKPGTKLVVDRRVQSSVVMDFQTAVEIHAWLGQKINEQAQSLEKHLKDYQAQLEQEKKEDE
;
A
#
# COMPACT_ATOMS: atom_id res chain seq x y z
N MET A 1 -10.82 -52.66 -15.37
CA MET A 1 -10.96 -51.25 -15.81
C MET A 1 -10.80 -50.35 -14.59
N ALA A 2 -9.84 -49.42 -14.58
CA ALA A 2 -9.63 -48.52 -13.45
C ALA A 2 -10.69 -47.41 -13.45
N SER A 3 -11.51 -47.37 -12.39
CA SER A 3 -12.48 -46.30 -12.14
C SER A 3 -11.72 -44.99 -11.89
N LYS A 4 -11.81 -44.03 -12.83
CA LYS A 4 -11.30 -42.66 -12.60
C LYS A 4 -12.28 -41.95 -11.67
N THR A 5 -11.86 -41.73 -10.42
CA THR A 5 -12.61 -40.92 -9.47
C THR A 5 -12.86 -39.52 -10.07
N PRO A 6 -14.10 -39.04 -10.11
CA PRO A 6 -14.40 -37.73 -10.69
C PRO A 6 -13.76 -36.61 -9.85
N LYS A 7 -13.08 -35.68 -10.53
CA LYS A 7 -12.52 -34.48 -9.90
C LYS A 7 -13.66 -33.61 -9.36
N ARG A 8 -13.55 -33.17 -8.10
CA ARG A 8 -14.49 -32.24 -7.47
C ARG A 8 -13.86 -30.85 -7.44
N TYR A 9 -14.67 -29.83 -7.67
CA TYR A 9 -14.26 -28.43 -7.66
C TYR A 9 -15.13 -27.65 -6.68
N ILE A 10 -14.56 -26.61 -6.09
CA ILE A 10 -15.26 -25.64 -5.25
C ILE A 10 -15.05 -24.26 -5.90
N GLN A 11 -16.14 -23.53 -6.09
CA GLN A 11 -16.12 -22.15 -6.56
C GLN A 11 -16.24 -21.23 -5.35
N PHE A 12 -15.40 -20.20 -5.31
CA PHE A 12 -15.46 -19.14 -4.30
C PHE A 12 -15.93 -17.86 -4.97
N GLU A 13 -16.99 -17.27 -4.42
CA GLU A 13 -17.50 -15.96 -4.82
C GLU A 13 -17.16 -14.95 -3.72
N TYR A 14 -16.66 -13.77 -4.13
CA TYR A 14 -16.24 -12.72 -3.22
C TYR A 14 -17.22 -11.55 -3.35
N ASN A 15 -17.96 -11.28 -2.27
CA ASN A 15 -18.94 -10.19 -2.20
C ASN A 15 -18.44 -9.11 -1.23
N ASP A 16 -18.36 -7.86 -1.68
CA ASP A 16 -18.13 -6.69 -0.83
C ASP A 16 -19.44 -5.90 -0.66
N PRO A 17 -20.27 -6.24 0.35
CA PRO A 17 -21.61 -5.66 0.50
C PRO A 17 -21.58 -4.15 0.78
N ASN A 18 -20.45 -3.62 1.23
CA ASN A 18 -20.31 -2.22 1.61
C ASN A 18 -19.62 -1.38 0.52
N ASN A 19 -19.24 -2.01 -0.61
CA ASN A 19 -18.51 -1.39 -1.71
C ASN A 19 -17.39 -0.45 -1.21
N GLN A 20 -16.64 -0.89 -0.19
CA GLN A 20 -15.62 -0.02 0.40
C GLN A 20 -14.44 0.18 -0.53
N GLY A 21 -14.31 -0.68 -1.54
CA GLY A 21 -13.27 -0.65 -2.54
C GLY A 21 -11.88 -0.86 -1.93
N PRO A 22 -10.87 -1.02 -2.79
CA PRO A 22 -9.49 -1.02 -2.32
C PRO A 22 -9.14 0.34 -1.69
N ARG A 23 -8.54 0.33 -0.50
CA ARG A 23 -7.98 1.53 0.13
C ARG A 23 -6.46 1.54 -0.04
N TYR A 24 -5.92 2.67 -0.46
CA TYR A 24 -4.48 2.86 -0.46
C TYR A 24 -3.96 2.93 0.98
N VAL A 25 -2.91 2.18 1.26
CA VAL A 25 -2.24 2.11 2.56
C VAL A 25 -0.73 2.16 2.30
N ASN A 26 0.01 2.82 3.17
CA ASN A 26 1.46 2.94 3.06
C ASN A 26 2.21 2.25 4.22
N GLY A 27 1.46 1.70 5.17
CA GLY A 27 2.01 0.90 6.24
C GLY A 27 0.94 0.24 7.06
N ALA A 28 1.39 -0.53 8.05
CA ALA A 28 0.54 -1.13 9.04
C ALA A 28 1.20 -1.06 10.42
N ARG A 29 0.39 -0.97 11.47
CA ARG A 29 0.84 -1.00 12.87
C ARG A 29 0.01 -2.01 13.64
N GLY A 30 0.66 -2.74 14.53
CA GLY A 30 -0.01 -3.82 15.24
C GLY A 30 0.96 -4.66 16.03
N GLY A 31 0.48 -5.83 16.45
CA GLY A 31 1.25 -6.80 17.20
C GLY A 31 0.39 -7.95 17.66
N PHE A 32 1.05 -9.02 18.10
CA PHE A 32 0.36 -10.11 18.78
C PHE A 32 -0.20 -9.58 20.10
N SER A 33 -1.52 -9.62 20.23
CA SER A 33 -2.23 -9.10 21.40
C SER A 33 -3.50 -9.92 21.57
N GLY A 34 -3.62 -10.56 22.74
CA GLY A 34 -4.69 -11.47 23.07
C GLY A 34 -4.17 -12.69 23.82
N PRO A 35 -4.95 -13.29 24.74
CA PRO A 35 -4.53 -14.46 25.52
C PRO A 35 -4.32 -15.71 24.65
N LYS A 36 -4.82 -15.71 23.40
CA LYS A 36 -4.67 -16.80 22.44
C LYS A 36 -3.61 -16.53 21.36
N GLY A 37 -2.90 -15.40 21.45
CA GLY A 37 -1.87 -15.03 20.48
C GLY A 37 -2.42 -14.58 19.14
N GLU A 38 -3.60 -13.93 19.12
CA GLU A 38 -4.08 -13.28 17.89
C GLU A 38 -3.18 -12.10 17.50
N LEU A 39 -3.02 -11.88 16.19
CA LEU A 39 -2.39 -10.69 15.61
C LEU A 39 -3.46 -9.65 15.30
N ILE A 40 -3.30 -8.45 15.83
CA ILE A 40 -4.08 -7.27 15.42
C ILE A 40 -3.21 -6.42 14.50
N LEU A 41 -3.74 -6.06 13.33
CA LEU A 41 -3.04 -5.26 12.32
C LEU A 41 -3.93 -4.11 11.83
N HIS A 42 -3.44 -2.88 11.98
CA HIS A 42 -4.09 -1.66 11.50
C HIS A 42 -3.36 -1.13 10.28
N PHE A 43 -3.96 -1.23 9.10
CA PHE A 43 -3.44 -0.60 7.90
C PHE A 43 -3.76 0.88 7.92
N TYR A 44 -2.77 1.71 7.60
CA TYR A 44 -2.90 3.16 7.66
C TYR A 44 -2.41 3.84 6.37
N PHE A 45 -2.90 5.05 6.18
CA PHE A 45 -2.39 6.04 5.25
C PHE A 45 -1.75 7.19 6.04
N GLU A 46 -0.56 7.62 5.62
CA GLU A 46 0.15 8.73 6.23
C GLU A 46 0.14 9.95 5.31
N ARG A 47 -0.03 11.12 5.92
CA ARG A 47 0.17 12.41 5.26
C ARG A 47 0.76 13.41 6.23
N LEU A 48 1.40 14.45 5.72
CA LEU A 48 1.72 15.61 6.56
C LEU A 48 0.42 16.22 7.09
N LYS A 49 0.39 16.53 8.38
CA LYS A 49 -0.73 17.26 8.97
C LYS A 49 -0.85 18.60 8.25
N LEU A 50 -2.06 18.91 7.76
CA LEU A 50 -2.34 20.23 7.23
C LEU A 50 -2.18 21.27 8.34
N PRO A 51 -1.69 22.48 8.02
CA PRO A 51 -1.64 23.56 9.01
C PRO A 51 -3.07 23.82 9.55
N GLU A 52 -3.18 24.02 10.87
CA GLU A 52 -4.47 24.32 11.51
C GLU A 52 -4.98 25.71 11.14
N SER A 53 -4.07 26.65 10.92
CA SER A 53 -4.35 27.96 10.37
C SER A 53 -3.14 28.50 9.61
N VAL A 54 -3.43 29.34 8.61
CA VAL A 54 -2.46 30.06 7.81
C VAL A 54 -2.71 31.56 8.02
N GLU A 55 -1.65 32.32 8.30
CA GLU A 55 -1.73 33.77 8.47
C GLU A 55 -1.15 34.47 7.24
N HIS A 56 -1.86 35.48 6.74
CA HIS A 56 -1.40 36.32 5.63
C HIS A 56 -1.15 37.74 6.13
N GLU A 57 -0.18 38.42 5.53
CA GLU A 57 -0.02 39.86 5.72
C GLU A 57 -1.20 40.61 5.09
N LEU A 58 -1.69 41.66 5.74
CA LEU A 58 -2.66 42.59 5.15
C LEU A 58 -1.91 43.79 4.55
N LEU A 59 -2.00 43.96 3.24
CA LEU A 59 -1.38 45.07 2.52
C LEU A 59 -2.28 46.31 2.52
N GLN A 60 -1.69 47.47 2.23
CA GLN A 60 -2.45 48.71 2.01
C GLN A 60 -3.53 48.53 0.94
N GLY A 61 -4.70 49.10 1.19
CA GLY A 61 -5.86 48.96 0.30
C GLY A 61 -6.65 47.66 0.45
N GLY A 62 -6.41 46.88 1.52
CA GLY A 62 -7.19 45.68 1.84
C GLY A 62 -6.81 44.45 1.02
N LYS A 63 -5.67 44.45 0.35
CA LYS A 63 -5.17 43.30 -0.42
C LYS A 63 -4.51 42.28 0.51
N VAL A 64 -4.68 40.99 0.19
CA VAL A 64 -4.03 39.88 0.90
C VAL A 64 -2.60 39.73 0.39
N GLY A 65 -1.65 39.76 1.31
CA GLY A 65 -0.21 39.57 1.08
C GLY A 65 0.25 38.12 1.24
N PRO A 66 1.58 37.89 1.25
CA PRO A 66 2.15 36.55 1.32
C PRO A 66 1.80 35.84 2.65
N GLU A 67 1.81 34.51 2.60
CA GLU A 67 1.66 33.66 3.77
C GLU A 67 2.87 33.81 4.70
N LYS A 68 2.60 34.01 5.99
CA LYS A 68 3.60 34.06 7.04
C LYS A 68 3.73 32.67 7.67
N LYS A 69 4.88 32.01 7.45
CA LYS A 69 5.20 30.76 8.15
C LYS A 69 5.32 31.01 9.66
N LYS A 70 4.51 30.33 10.48
CA LYS A 70 4.65 30.35 11.93
C LYS A 70 6.00 29.70 12.34
N PRO A 71 6.86 30.38 13.11
CA PRO A 71 8.07 29.77 13.65
C PRO A 71 7.71 28.65 14.63
N GLY A 72 8.42 27.52 14.58
CA GLY A 72 8.32 26.46 15.60
C GLY A 72 7.22 25.41 15.37
N THR A 73 6.59 25.35 14.21
CA THR A 73 5.67 24.25 13.87
C THR A 73 6.44 22.92 13.81
N LYS A 74 6.11 22.00 14.72
CA LYS A 74 6.61 20.62 14.66
C LYS A 74 6.10 19.95 13.39
N LEU A 75 6.98 19.23 12.70
CA LEU A 75 6.57 18.33 11.61
C LEU A 75 5.74 17.20 12.23
N VAL A 76 4.44 17.19 11.95
CA VAL A 76 3.52 16.15 12.42
C VAL A 76 3.01 15.36 11.23
N VAL A 77 3.13 14.04 11.32
CA VAL A 77 2.57 13.09 10.36
C VAL A 77 1.23 12.59 10.92
N ASP A 78 0.16 12.76 10.15
CA ASP A 78 -1.17 12.23 10.42
C ASP A 78 -1.27 10.81 9.84
N ARG A 79 -1.38 9.79 10.71
CA ARG A 79 -1.61 8.40 10.32
C ARG A 79 -3.08 8.05 10.49
N ARG A 80 -3.80 7.90 9.38
CA ARG A 80 -5.22 7.54 9.36
C ARG A 80 -5.40 6.05 9.14
N VAL A 81 -5.96 5.35 10.12
CA VAL A 81 -6.31 3.93 9.98
C VAL A 81 -7.40 3.79 8.92
N GLN A 82 -7.15 2.98 7.90
CA GLN A 82 -8.04 2.72 6.78
C GLN A 82 -8.82 1.42 6.97
N SER A 83 -8.17 0.42 7.55
CA SER A 83 -8.76 -0.89 7.85
C SER A 83 -8.00 -1.55 8.99
N SER A 84 -8.70 -2.38 9.76
CA SER A 84 -8.13 -3.17 10.86
C SER A 84 -8.58 -4.60 10.72
N VAL A 85 -7.64 -5.53 10.90
CA VAL A 85 -7.89 -6.96 10.84
C VAL A 85 -7.33 -7.63 12.08
N VAL A 86 -8.02 -8.68 12.52
CA VAL A 86 -7.57 -9.57 13.60
C VAL A 86 -7.52 -10.98 13.02
N MET A 87 -6.44 -11.70 13.27
CA MET A 87 -6.23 -13.05 12.75
C MET A 87 -5.46 -13.88 13.76
N ASP A 88 -5.57 -15.20 13.66
CA ASP A 88 -4.72 -16.09 14.44
C ASP A 88 -3.31 -16.19 13.83
N PHE A 89 -2.42 -16.87 14.55
CA PHE A 89 -1.03 -17.05 14.13
C PHE A 89 -0.91 -17.80 12.80
N GLN A 90 -1.69 -18.86 12.60
CA GLN A 90 -1.61 -19.68 11.38
C GLN A 90 -2.00 -18.87 10.14
N THR A 91 -3.09 -18.13 10.24
CA THR A 91 -3.57 -17.21 9.18
C THR A 91 -2.52 -16.15 8.89
N ALA A 92 -1.86 -15.60 9.91
CA ALA A 92 -0.79 -14.61 9.72
C ALA A 92 0.41 -15.20 8.96
N VAL A 93 0.81 -16.44 9.25
CA VAL A 93 1.90 -17.13 8.56
C VAL A 93 1.57 -17.37 7.09
N GLU A 94 0.35 -17.84 6.80
CA GLU A 94 -0.11 -18.11 5.44
C GLU A 94 -0.18 -16.82 4.60
N ILE A 95 -0.73 -15.75 5.17
CA ILE A 95 -0.78 -14.43 4.51
C ILE A 95 0.63 -13.89 4.27
N HIS A 96 1.54 -13.99 5.24
CA HIS A 96 2.92 -13.56 5.09
C HIS A 96 3.63 -14.30 3.95
N ALA A 97 3.51 -15.63 3.90
CA ALA A 97 4.11 -16.45 2.85
C ALA A 97 3.54 -16.08 1.47
N TRP A 98 2.22 -15.95 1.37
CA TRP A 98 1.55 -15.56 0.12
C TRP A 98 1.98 -14.15 -0.34
N LEU A 99 2.04 -13.18 0.57
CA LEU A 99 2.52 -11.82 0.25
C LEU A 99 3.96 -11.84 -0.27
N GLY A 100 4.86 -12.56 0.41
CA GLY A 100 6.25 -12.70 -0.02
C GLY A 100 6.36 -13.31 -1.42
N GLN A 101 5.56 -14.34 -1.70
CA GLN A 101 5.47 -14.94 -3.03
C GLN A 101 5.04 -13.89 -4.08
N LYS A 102 3.98 -13.12 -3.83
CA LYS A 102 3.48 -12.11 -4.79
C LYS A 102 4.47 -10.99 -5.04
N ILE A 103 5.19 -10.54 -4.01
CA ILE A 103 6.25 -9.55 -4.16
C ILE A 103 7.39 -10.10 -5.03
N ASN A 104 7.82 -11.33 -4.79
CA ASN A 104 8.90 -11.95 -5.57
C ASN A 104 8.50 -12.17 -7.04
N GLU A 105 7.30 -12.66 -7.30
CA GLU A 105 6.76 -12.81 -8.67
C GLU A 105 6.79 -11.46 -9.41
N GLN A 106 6.36 -10.38 -8.76
CA GLN A 106 6.36 -9.04 -9.34
C GLN A 106 7.78 -8.50 -9.56
N ALA A 107 8.70 -8.71 -8.61
CA ALA A 107 10.07 -8.24 -8.73
C ALA A 107 10.80 -8.88 -9.92
N GLN A 108 10.66 -10.20 -10.09
CA GLN A 108 11.23 -10.94 -11.21
C GLN A 108 10.68 -10.46 -12.56
N SER A 109 9.37 -10.18 -12.61
CA SER A 109 8.72 -9.62 -13.80
C SER A 109 9.32 -8.25 -14.18
N LEU A 110 9.51 -7.37 -13.19
CA LEU A 110 10.12 -6.06 -13.41
C LEU A 110 11.58 -6.16 -13.88
N GLU A 111 12.38 -7.03 -13.25
CA GLU A 111 13.78 -7.26 -13.67
C GLU A 111 13.87 -7.75 -15.11
N LYS A 112 12.97 -8.67 -15.50
CA LYS A 112 12.92 -9.17 -16.88
C LYS A 112 12.59 -8.03 -17.85
N HIS A 113 11.56 -7.24 -17.58
CA HIS A 113 11.18 -6.12 -18.44
C HIS A 113 12.31 -5.09 -18.60
N LEU A 114 13.07 -4.82 -17.53
CA LEU A 114 14.21 -3.92 -17.59
C LEU A 114 15.34 -4.46 -18.48
N LYS A 115 15.63 -5.76 -18.41
CA LYS A 115 16.64 -6.40 -19.27
C LYS A 115 16.21 -6.40 -20.73
N ASP A 116 14.95 -6.73 -20.99
CA ASP A 116 14.39 -6.74 -22.34
C ASP A 116 14.45 -5.33 -22.96
N TYR A 117 14.14 -4.29 -22.18
CA TYR A 117 14.25 -2.89 -22.59
C TYR A 117 15.70 -2.47 -22.89
N GLN A 118 16.66 -2.87 -22.05
CA GLN A 118 18.07 -2.58 -22.28
C GLN A 118 18.61 -3.26 -23.54
N ALA A 119 18.23 -4.52 -23.78
CA ALA A 119 18.64 -5.25 -24.97
C ALA A 119 18.10 -4.61 -26.26
N GLN A 120 16.88 -4.06 -26.24
CA GLN A 120 16.31 -3.31 -27.36
C GLN A 120 17.14 -2.05 -27.66
N LEU A 121 17.46 -1.24 -26.64
CA LEU A 121 18.27 -0.04 -26.82
C LEU A 121 19.68 -0.35 -27.36
N GLU A 122 20.26 -1.49 -27.00
CA GLU A 122 21.54 -1.95 -27.53
C GLU A 122 21.46 -2.44 -28.97
N GLN A 123 20.33 -3.01 -29.38
CA GLN A 123 20.09 -3.43 -30.76
C GLN A 123 19.90 -2.22 -31.68
N GLU A 124 19.07 -1.26 -31.29
CA GLU A 124 18.84 -0.02 -32.05
C GLU A 124 20.16 0.75 -32.29
N LYS A 125 21.02 0.86 -31.27
CA LYS A 125 22.34 1.49 -31.41
C LYS A 125 23.30 0.78 -32.36
N LYS A 126 23.17 -0.53 -32.52
CA LYS A 126 24.00 -1.33 -33.44
C LYS A 126 23.48 -1.31 -34.87
N GLU A 127 22.21 -0.95 -35.08
CA GLU A 127 21.62 -0.77 -36.41
C GLU A 127 21.91 0.62 -36.99
N ASP A 128 22.22 1.59 -36.12
CA ASP A 128 22.60 2.96 -36.49
C ASP A 128 24.12 3.17 -36.72
N GLU A 129 24.97 2.16 -36.43
CA GLU A 129 26.42 2.14 -36.68
C GLU A 129 26.79 1.38 -37.97
#